data_AF-A0A7W7ETG6-F1
#
_entry.id   AF-A0A7W7ETG6-F1
#
_cell.length_a   1.000
_cell.length_b   1.000
_cell.length_c   1.000
_cell.angle_alpha   90.00
_cell.angle_beta   90.00
_cell.angle_gamma   90.00
#
_symmetry.space_group_name_H-M   'P 1'
#
loop_
_entity.id
_entity.type
_entity.pdbx_description
1 polymer ?
#
loop_
_entity_poly.entity_id
_entity_poly.type
_entity_poly.pdbx_seq_one_letter_code
_entity_poly.pdbx_strand_id
1 'polypeptide(L)'
;MSMHIASDRIDQVADIVAQPQQTVVDRNFGLPGGLYAVSAGGYLAFIAMMASIFGNGELAIPMTIFVLFIACAFGIPAVWTKLGADRHPDALGWYDFRRKGIQTLSGKLDASSAMAHVLILPVLIAVWGMAIAVIVATVR
;
A
#
# COMPACT_ATOMS: atom_id res chain seq x y z
N MET A 1 8.93 -24.79 47.21
CA MET A 1 9.48 -23.85 48.21
C MET A 1 9.76 -22.55 47.48
N SER A 2 8.83 -21.58 47.53
CA SER A 2 9.00 -20.29 46.84
C SER A 2 9.88 -19.39 47.70
N MET A 3 11.00 -18.93 47.15
CA MET A 3 11.94 -18.07 47.84
C MET A 3 11.37 -16.65 47.81
N HIS A 4 10.76 -16.22 48.92
CA HIS A 4 10.32 -14.84 49.08
C HIS A 4 11.56 -13.94 49.18
N ILE A 5 11.96 -13.36 48.04
CA ILE A 5 12.96 -12.30 48.02
C ILE A 5 12.33 -11.11 48.74
N ALA A 6 12.93 -10.73 49.87
CA ALA A 6 12.49 -9.61 50.67
C ALA A 6 12.60 -8.30 49.87
N SER A 7 11.55 -7.47 49.95
CA SER A 7 11.38 -6.28 49.10
C SER A 7 12.51 -5.25 49.27
N ASP A 8 13.11 -5.21 50.46
CA ASP A 8 14.29 -4.40 50.81
C ASP A 8 15.52 -4.73 49.96
N ARG A 9 15.68 -6.00 49.56
CA ARG A 9 16.78 -6.43 48.70
C ARG A 9 16.57 -6.04 47.24
N ILE A 10 15.32 -5.90 46.80
CA ILE A 10 15.01 -5.50 45.41
C ILE A 10 15.42 -4.04 45.21
N ASP A 11 15.15 -3.17 46.17
CA ASP A 11 15.51 -1.74 46.09
C ASP A 11 17.03 -1.50 46.09
N GLN A 12 17.80 -2.40 46.70
CA GLN A 12 19.26 -2.27 46.80
C GLN A 12 20.01 -2.74 45.53
N VAL A 13 19.38 -3.56 44.69
CA VAL A 13 19.99 -4.16 43.49
C VAL A 13 19.36 -3.62 42.20
N ALA A 14 18.12 -3.12 42.25
CA ALA A 14 17.44 -2.59 41.08
C ALA A 14 17.96 -1.19 40.72
N ASP A 15 18.78 -1.12 39.67
CA ASP A 15 19.04 0.14 38.99
C ASP A 15 17.78 0.52 38.18
N ILE A 16 17.15 1.64 38.53
CA ILE A 16 15.96 2.14 37.84
C ILE A 16 16.43 2.76 36.52
N VAL A 17 16.56 1.91 35.50
CA VAL A 17 16.80 2.34 34.14
C VAL A 17 15.51 2.90 33.53
N ALA A 18 15.64 3.96 32.73
CA ALA A 18 14.51 4.48 31.96
C ALA A 18 13.93 3.34 31.10
N GLN A 19 12.60 3.16 31.16
CA GLN A 19 11.94 2.17 30.32
C GLN A 19 12.26 2.47 28.84
N PRO A 20 12.69 1.48 28.04
CA PRO A 20 12.88 1.67 26.62
C PRO A 20 11.58 2.20 26.00
N GLN A 21 11.63 3.41 25.45
CA GLN A 21 10.48 4.00 24.76
C GLN A 21 10.17 3.10 23.56
N GLN A 22 8.97 2.51 23.54
CA GLN A 22 8.53 1.76 22.36
C GLN A 22 8.39 2.73 21.18
N THR A 23 9.06 2.43 20.07
CA THR A 23 8.95 3.23 18.86
C THR A 23 7.55 3.03 18.27
N VAL A 24 6.78 4.12 18.19
CA VAL A 24 5.51 4.13 17.47
C VAL A 24 5.86 4.19 15.99
N VAL A 25 5.80 3.03 15.32
CA VAL A 25 6.08 2.92 13.88
C VAL A 25 4.78 3.10 13.11
N ASP A 26 4.60 4.24 12.45
CA ASP A 26 3.52 4.37 11.48
C ASP A 26 3.77 3.44 10.29
N ARG A 27 2.91 2.44 10.12
CA ARG A 27 2.97 1.46 9.02
C ARG A 27 2.00 1.81 7.89
N ASN A 28 1.30 2.93 8.01
CA ASN A 28 0.33 3.40 7.05
C ASN A 28 1.00 4.30 5.99
N PHE A 29 0.48 4.27 4.78
CA PHE A 29 0.98 5.07 3.66
C PHE A 29 0.25 6.42 3.52
N GLY A 30 -0.69 6.72 4.42
CA GLY A 30 -1.48 7.97 4.40
C GLY A 30 -2.49 8.05 3.25
N LEU A 31 -2.68 6.95 2.51
CA LEU A 31 -3.59 6.86 1.37
C LEU A 31 -4.89 6.13 1.77
N PRO A 32 -6.06 6.57 1.28
CA PRO A 32 -7.29 5.82 1.47
C PRO A 32 -7.19 4.45 0.80
N GLY A 33 -7.66 3.40 1.48
CA GLY A 33 -7.65 2.04 0.94
C GLY A 33 -8.35 1.91 -0.43
N GLY A 34 -9.38 2.71 -0.68
CA GLY A 34 -10.06 2.77 -1.98
C GLY A 34 -9.16 3.27 -3.11
N LEU A 35 -8.34 4.31 -2.88
CA LEU A 35 -7.42 4.83 -3.88
C LEU A 35 -6.33 3.80 -4.20
N TYR A 36 -5.83 3.12 -3.17
CA TYR A 36 -4.87 2.04 -3.30
C TYR A 36 -5.41 0.88 -4.16
N ALA A 37 -6.65 0.46 -3.90
CA ALA A 37 -7.32 -0.59 -4.66
C ALA A 37 -7.57 -0.18 -6.12
N VAL A 38 -7.95 1.07 -6.38
CA VAL A 38 -8.12 1.59 -7.74
C VAL A 38 -6.81 1.57 -8.52
N SER A 39 -5.69 1.97 -7.90
CA SER A 39 -4.37 1.90 -8.56
C SER A 39 -4.01 0.47 -8.95
N ALA A 40 -4.14 -0.49 -8.04
CA ALA A 40 -3.90 -1.91 -8.33
C ALA A 40 -4.81 -2.41 -9.46
N GLY A 41 -6.09 -2.07 -9.40
CA GLY A 41 -7.09 -2.40 -10.41
C GLY A 41 -6.75 -1.84 -11.79
N GLY A 42 -6.21 -0.62 -11.87
CA GLY A 42 -5.78 -0.02 -13.13
C GLY A 42 -4.67 -0.82 -13.83
N TYR A 43 -3.66 -1.27 -13.09
CA TYR A 43 -2.60 -2.13 -13.63
C TYR A 43 -3.15 -3.49 -14.08
N LEU A 44 -3.99 -4.12 -13.26
CA LEU A 44 -4.60 -5.41 -13.60
C LEU A 44 -5.52 -5.30 -14.82
N ALA A 45 -6.29 -4.21 -14.94
CA ALA A 45 -7.14 -3.95 -16.09
C ALA A 45 -6.31 -3.81 -17.38
N PHE A 46 -5.18 -3.11 -17.32
CA PHE A 46 -4.25 -3.02 -18.45
C PHE A 46 -3.73 -4.41 -18.86
N ILE A 47 -3.26 -5.23 -17.91
CA ILE A 47 -2.78 -6.59 -18.21
C ILE A 47 -3.88 -7.46 -18.80
N ALA A 48 -5.09 -7.42 -18.22
CA ALA A 48 -6.23 -8.17 -18.72
C ALA A 48 -6.61 -7.76 -20.16
N MET A 49 -6.53 -6.47 -20.47
CA MET A 49 -6.77 -5.95 -21.81
C MET A 49 -5.69 -6.42 -22.80
N MET A 50 -4.41 -6.36 -22.45
CA MET A 50 -3.35 -6.85 -23.33
C MET A 50 -3.44 -8.36 -23.55
N ALA A 51 -3.80 -9.12 -22.51
CA ALA A 51 -4.01 -10.56 -22.61
C ALA A 51 -5.20 -10.90 -23.51
N SER A 52 -6.29 -10.13 -23.51
CA SER A 52 -7.44 -10.39 -24.38
C SER A 52 -7.16 -10.08 -25.86
N ILE A 53 -6.29 -9.11 -26.14
CA ILE A 53 -5.96 -8.68 -27.51
C ILE A 53 -4.85 -9.53 -28.13
N PHE A 54 -3.78 -9.79 -27.37
CA PHE A 54 -2.55 -10.41 -27.85
C PHE A 54 -2.25 -11.77 -27.23
N GLY A 55 -3.13 -12.30 -26.38
CA GLY A 55 -2.93 -13.55 -25.67
C GLY A 55 -2.58 -14.70 -26.59
N ASN A 56 -1.38 -15.25 -26.42
CA ASN A 56 -0.92 -16.47 -27.06
C ASN A 56 -0.16 -17.33 -26.03
N GLY A 57 0.11 -18.60 -26.37
CA GLY A 57 0.74 -19.54 -25.44
C GLY A 57 2.12 -19.10 -24.95
N GLU A 58 2.88 -18.37 -25.78
CA GLU A 58 4.23 -17.90 -25.45
C GLU A 58 4.20 -16.75 -24.44
N LEU A 59 3.17 -15.90 -24.49
CA LEU A 59 2.97 -14.77 -23.57
C LEU A 59 2.36 -15.19 -22.23
N ALA A 60 1.86 -16.42 -22.09
CA ALA A 60 1.20 -16.87 -20.86
C ALA A 60 2.13 -16.77 -19.63
N ILE A 61 3.40 -17.13 -19.79
CA ILE A 61 4.40 -17.07 -18.70
C ILE A 61 4.64 -15.60 -18.27
N PRO A 62 5.03 -14.67 -19.17
CA PRO A 62 5.16 -13.25 -18.83
C PRO A 62 3.91 -12.63 -18.20
N MET A 63 2.72 -12.90 -18.75
CA MET A 63 1.46 -12.34 -18.23
C MET A 63 1.19 -12.79 -16.80
N THR A 64 1.41 -14.08 -16.51
CA THR A 64 1.24 -14.63 -15.15
C THR A 64 2.22 -13.98 -14.19
N ILE A 65 3.47 -13.81 -14.61
CA ILE A 65 4.50 -13.13 -13.82
C ILE A 65 4.06 -11.70 -13.49
N PHE A 66 3.60 -10.92 -14.47
CA PHE A 66 3.15 -9.55 -14.22
C PHE A 66 1.97 -9.47 -13.24
N VAL A 67 0.99 -10.36 -13.36
CA VAL A 67 -0.13 -10.41 -12.39
C VAL A 67 0.37 -10.72 -10.99
N LEU A 68 1.27 -11.69 -10.84
CA LEU A 68 1.86 -12.03 -9.54
C LEU A 68 2.68 -10.87 -8.96
N PHE A 69 3.48 -10.20 -9.78
CA PHE A 69 4.24 -9.03 -9.35
C PHE A 69 3.33 -7.91 -8.87
N ILE A 70 2.24 -7.61 -9.59
CA ILE A 70 1.26 -6.60 -9.16
C ILE A 70 0.60 -7.05 -7.84
N ALA A 71 0.17 -8.31 -7.76
CA ALA A 71 -0.46 -8.85 -6.56
C ALA A 71 0.47 -8.79 -5.34
N CYS A 72 1.76 -9.09 -5.49
CA CYS A 72 2.74 -8.97 -4.42
C CYS A 72 3.07 -7.51 -4.09
N ALA A 73 3.26 -6.66 -5.11
CA ALA A 73 3.58 -5.25 -4.96
C ALA A 73 2.49 -4.49 -4.21
N PHE A 74 1.22 -4.87 -4.39
CA PHE A 74 0.10 -4.26 -3.67
C PHE A 74 -0.34 -5.06 -2.43
N GLY A 75 -0.21 -6.38 -2.45
CA GLY A 75 -0.63 -7.26 -1.37
C GLY A 75 0.27 -7.17 -0.15
N ILE A 76 1.59 -7.17 -0.34
CA ILE A 76 2.54 -7.12 0.77
C ILE A 76 2.38 -5.83 1.59
N PRO A 77 2.35 -4.62 0.98
CA PRO A 77 2.14 -3.40 1.75
C PRO A 77 0.74 -3.34 2.40
N ALA A 78 -0.30 -3.90 1.75
CA ALA A 78 -1.64 -3.98 2.33
C ALA A 78 -1.73 -4.89 3.56
N VAL A 79 -0.91 -5.94 3.62
CA VAL A 79 -0.77 -6.78 4.83
C VAL A 79 0.08 -6.05 5.87
N TRP A 80 1.16 -5.39 5.45
CA TRP A 80 2.06 -4.63 6.32
C TRP A 80 1.32 -3.58 7.17
N THR A 81 0.37 -2.85 6.58
CA THR A 81 -0.41 -1.84 7.31
C THR A 81 -1.26 -2.43 8.44
N LYS A 82 -1.57 -3.72 8.40
CA LYS A 82 -2.35 -4.42 9.42
C LYS A 82 -1.51 -4.98 10.56
N LEU A 83 -0.18 -5.05 10.41
CA LEU A 83 0.69 -5.55 11.47
C LEU A 83 0.74 -4.53 12.63
N GLY A 84 0.33 -4.96 13.84
CA GLY A 84 0.35 -4.12 15.04
C GLY A 84 -0.71 -3.01 15.04
N ALA A 85 -1.81 -3.20 14.30
CA ALA A 85 -2.92 -2.25 14.18
C ALA A 85 -3.55 -1.85 15.53
N ASP A 86 -3.35 -2.63 16.59
CA ASP A 86 -3.82 -2.33 17.95
C ASP A 86 -3.26 -1.00 18.52
N ARG A 87 -2.25 -0.40 17.89
CA ARG A 87 -1.52 0.78 18.39
C ARG A 87 -1.48 1.98 17.43
N HIS A 88 -2.16 1.94 16.29
CA HIS A 88 -2.03 2.98 15.26
C HIS A 88 -3.37 3.50 14.76
N PRO A 89 -3.46 4.80 14.38
CA PRO A 89 -4.65 5.33 13.73
C PRO A 89 -4.88 4.61 12.40
N ASP A 90 -6.12 4.19 12.18
CA ASP A 90 -6.56 3.52 10.96
C ASP A 90 -6.17 4.28 9.68
N ALA A 91 -6.19 3.57 8.55
CA ALA A 91 -6.08 4.15 7.21
C ALA A 91 -6.88 5.45 7.10
N LEU A 92 -6.29 6.50 6.51
CA LEU A 92 -6.94 7.80 6.41
C LEU A 92 -8.29 7.63 5.70
N GLY A 93 -9.38 7.88 6.42
CA GLY A 93 -10.73 7.72 5.88
C GLY A 93 -10.92 8.61 4.66
N TRP A 94 -11.76 8.20 3.70
CA TRP A 94 -11.97 8.96 2.46
C TRP A 94 -12.36 10.42 2.71
N TYR A 95 -13.20 10.66 3.71
CA TYR A 95 -13.60 12.01 4.13
C TYR A 95 -12.43 12.82 4.68
N ASP A 96 -11.64 12.23 5.58
CA ASP A 96 -10.46 12.86 6.16
C ASP A 96 -9.39 13.15 5.12
N PHE A 97 -9.15 12.23 4.18
CA PHE A 97 -8.24 12.43 3.07
C PHE A 97 -8.66 13.61 2.21
N ARG A 98 -9.92 13.70 1.80
CA ARG A 98 -10.41 14.83 0.98
C ARG A 98 -10.30 16.18 1.68
N ARG A 99 -10.43 16.21 3.02
CA ARG A 99 -10.39 17.45 3.80
C ARG A 99 -8.98 17.84 4.24
N LYS A 100 -8.15 16.86 4.60
CA LYS A 100 -6.83 17.07 5.20
C LYS A 100 -5.69 16.87 4.19
N GLY A 101 -5.88 16.20 3.06
CA GLY A 101 -4.80 15.87 2.15
C GLY A 101 -3.76 14.94 2.78
N ILE A 102 -2.55 14.92 2.23
CA ILE A 102 -1.42 14.10 2.73
C ILE A 102 -0.28 15.02 3.17
N GLN A 103 0.28 14.77 4.35
CA GLN A 103 1.52 15.38 4.78
C GLN A 103 2.70 14.62 4.15
N THR A 104 3.49 15.29 3.31
CA THR A 104 4.71 14.75 2.72
C THR A 104 5.94 15.38 3.37
N LEU A 105 7.14 14.88 3.01
CA LEU A 105 8.41 15.45 3.46
C LEU A 105 8.59 16.92 3.03
N SER A 106 8.10 17.29 1.85
CA SER A 106 8.23 18.64 1.28
C SER A 106 7.09 19.58 1.63
N GLY A 107 6.08 19.11 2.37
CA GLY A 107 4.95 19.92 2.81
C GLY A 107 3.62 19.20 2.68
N LYS A 108 2.53 19.94 2.87
CA LYS A 108 1.19 19.39 2.80
C LYS A 108 0.69 19.43 1.35
N LEU A 109 0.21 18.29 0.86
CA LEU A 109 -0.32 18.13 -0.49
C LEU A 109 -1.84 17.93 -0.42
N ASP A 110 -2.59 18.64 -1.28
CA ASP A 110 -4.03 18.46 -1.40
C ASP A 110 -4.37 17.05 -1.93
N ALA A 111 -5.54 16.54 -1.55
CA ALA A 111 -6.06 15.24 -1.95
C ALA A 111 -6.09 15.07 -3.47
N SER A 112 -6.46 16.13 -4.22
CA SER A 112 -6.55 16.08 -5.67
C SER A 112 -5.17 15.86 -6.32
N SER A 113 -4.16 16.61 -5.89
CA SER A 113 -2.79 16.46 -6.35
C SER A 113 -2.21 15.09 -5.96
N ALA A 114 -2.55 14.59 -4.78
CA ALA A 114 -2.09 13.27 -4.32
C ALA A 114 -2.68 12.16 -5.18
N MET A 115 -3.99 12.23 -5.44
CA MET A 115 -4.68 11.32 -6.34
C MET A 115 -4.09 11.35 -7.74
N ALA A 116 -3.86 12.54 -8.29
CA ALA A 116 -3.24 12.69 -9.60
C ALA A 116 -1.89 11.98 -9.65
N HIS A 117 -1.02 12.17 -8.65
CA HIS A 117 0.29 11.54 -8.62
C HIS A 117 0.21 10.00 -8.53
N VAL A 118 -0.72 9.48 -7.73
CA VAL A 118 -0.89 8.04 -7.52
C VAL A 118 -1.57 7.36 -8.72
N LEU A 119 -2.46 8.07 -9.42
CA LEU A 119 -3.26 7.54 -10.53
C LEU A 119 -2.70 7.85 -11.90
N ILE A 120 -1.75 8.78 -12.06
CA ILE A 120 -1.26 9.18 -13.37
C ILE A 120 -0.73 7.98 -14.17
N LEU A 121 0.11 7.15 -13.56
CA LEU A 121 0.69 6.00 -14.24
C LEU A 121 -0.35 4.91 -14.55
N PRO A 122 -1.16 4.41 -13.59
CA PRO A 122 -2.20 3.42 -13.89
C PRO A 122 -3.20 3.88 -14.96
N VAL A 123 -3.63 5.14 -14.90
CA VAL A 123 -4.60 5.70 -15.87
C VAL A 123 -3.95 5.85 -17.24
N LEU A 124 -2.72 6.37 -17.30
CA LEU A 124 -2.01 6.57 -18.56
C LEU A 124 -1.82 5.24 -19.32
N ILE A 125 -1.37 4.19 -18.62
CA ILE A 125 -1.18 2.89 -19.27
C ILE A 125 -2.52 2.24 -19.67
N ALA A 126 -3.58 2.43 -18.89
CA ALA A 126 -4.90 1.89 -19.23
C ALA A 126 -5.49 2.57 -20.47
N VAL A 127 -5.36 3.89 -20.56
CA VAL A 127 -5.76 4.68 -21.75
C VAL A 127 -4.91 4.29 -22.96
N TRP A 128 -3.60 4.10 -22.77
CA TRP A 128 -2.72 3.63 -23.83
C TRP A 128 -3.09 2.22 -24.32
N GLY A 129 -3.35 1.29 -23.40
CA GLY A 129 -3.84 -0.04 -23.73
C GLY A 129 -5.18 0.01 -24.48
N MET A 130 -6.09 0.90 -24.08
CA MET A 130 -7.35 1.13 -24.78
C MET A 130 -7.14 1.64 -26.20
N ALA A 131 -6.21 2.57 -26.40
CA ALA A 131 -5.87 3.05 -27.75
C ALA A 131 -5.34 1.90 -28.63
N ILE A 132 -4.49 1.02 -28.09
CA ILE A 132 -4.04 -0.18 -28.80
C ILE A 132 -5.22 -1.11 -29.11
N ALA A 133 -6.14 -1.31 -28.16
CA ALA A 133 -7.33 -2.12 -28.34
C ALA A 133 -8.19 -1.62 -29.51
N VAL A 134 -8.40 -0.30 -29.59
CA VAL A 134 -9.12 0.34 -30.69
C VAL A 134 -8.40 0.13 -32.01
N ILE A 135 -7.09 0.31 -32.06
CA ILE A 135 -6.29 0.07 -33.29
C ILE A 135 -6.42 -1.37 -33.75
N VAL A 136 -6.28 -2.35 -32.84
CA VAL A 136 -6.44 -3.75 -33.20
C VAL A 136 -7.86 -4.04 -33.65
N ALA A 137 -8.87 -3.45 -33.02
CA ALA A 137 -10.26 -3.64 -33.41
C ALA A 137 -10.61 -3.04 -34.78
N THR A 138 -9.90 -1.99 -35.23
CA THR A 138 -10.17 -1.32 -36.52
C THR A 138 -9.28 -1.77 -37.68
N VAL A 139 -8.08 -2.30 -37.39
CA VAL A 139 -7.13 -2.76 -38.42
C VAL A 139 -7.26 -4.26 -38.72
N ARG A 140 -7.88 -5.03 -37.81
CA ARG A 140 -8.27 -6.43 -38.11
C ARG A 140 -9.38 -6.50 -39.15
#